data_AF-A0A9X2F6M6-F1
#
_entry.id   AF-A0A9X2F6M6-F1
#
_cell.length_a   1.000
_cell.length_b   1.000
_cell.length_c   1.000
_cell.angle_alpha   90.00
_cell.angle_beta   90.00
_cell.angle_gamma   90.00
#
_symmetry.space_group_name_H-M   'P 1'
#
loop_
_entity.id
_entity.type
_entity.pdbx_description
1 polymer ?
#
loop_
_entity_poly.entity_id
_entity_poly.type
_entity_poly.pdbx_seq_one_letter_code
_entity_poly.pdbx_strand_id
1 'polypeptide(L)'
;MLRSLTMSGLAMCVMACTSARAQNMVHLWDFEQSLGRTNSFTDSSGNGHTGTGSAVIVEDGKFGYGVELLPGDEVFAGDGIDYVDSTPGDTLLPIHADDNWSINVWVKLEESIPSLNYLAGFGIRGDGADSAETYFASRAVMNISEGFRLWGSHIDARSNTPFADDGIWHMYTATYDDESTAIKVFVDGEEKGEFLLSSNEDKDWVDAAAEVHLGNPAPAWGGGGFNTGGNEETEGKLDEFSIWDDALSIEQINALYDFNDVTAVFERADLDRNGELNSLDWDIFTANGFTDLAGLSPLDAALAGDLDRDGDNDRYDFLLFKSDYIASNSAAAFTSLTSGVAVPEPASLVLAGLLGTAFFACRCLKPIS
;
A
#
# COMPACT_ATOMS: atom_id res chain seq x y z
N MET A 1 47.97 -48.40 -17.30
CA MET A 1 47.62 -47.01 -16.96
C MET A 1 46.15 -46.84 -17.25
N LEU A 2 45.31 -46.81 -16.21
CA LEU A 2 43.85 -46.78 -16.32
C LEU A 2 43.28 -45.74 -15.36
N ARG A 3 42.23 -45.03 -15.82
CA ARG A 3 41.22 -44.19 -15.13
C ARG A 3 41.70 -42.78 -14.75
N SER A 4 41.14 -41.70 -15.33
CA SER A 4 39.75 -41.17 -15.27
C SER A 4 39.37 -40.63 -13.89
N LEU A 5 39.16 -39.31 -13.82
CA LEU A 5 38.13 -38.68 -12.98
C LEU A 5 37.90 -37.23 -13.44
N THR A 6 36.75 -37.02 -14.06
CA THR A 6 36.06 -35.75 -14.29
C THR A 6 35.48 -35.25 -12.98
N MET A 7 35.68 -33.97 -12.65
CA MET A 7 35.07 -33.31 -11.50
C MET A 7 34.15 -32.20 -12.03
N SER A 8 32.88 -32.52 -12.21
CA SER A 8 31.81 -31.54 -12.45
C SER A 8 31.46 -30.87 -11.13
N GLY A 9 31.63 -29.55 -11.06
CA GLY A 9 31.17 -28.72 -9.95
C GLY A 9 29.64 -28.60 -10.01
N LEU A 10 28.98 -29.14 -8.99
CA LEU A 10 27.56 -28.93 -8.73
C LEU A 10 27.44 -27.57 -8.00
N ALA A 11 27.00 -26.54 -8.71
CA ALA A 11 26.62 -25.27 -8.08
C ALA A 11 25.24 -25.46 -7.44
N MET A 12 25.22 -25.61 -6.12
CA MET A 12 24.01 -25.68 -5.32
C MET A 12 23.52 -24.26 -5.10
N CYS A 13 22.58 -23.81 -5.93
CA CYS A 13 21.88 -22.54 -5.74
C CYS A 13 20.90 -22.75 -4.57
N VAL A 14 21.30 -22.35 -3.36
CA VAL A 14 20.40 -22.31 -2.20
C VAL A 14 19.53 -21.07 -2.39
N MET A 15 18.32 -21.25 -2.90
CA MET A 15 17.29 -20.22 -2.79
C MET A 15 16.85 -20.19 -1.34
N ALA A 16 17.30 -19.18 -0.59
CA ALA A 16 16.71 -18.86 0.69
C ALA A 16 15.28 -18.36 0.42
N CYS A 17 14.30 -19.20 0.75
CA CYS A 17 12.90 -18.78 0.81
C CYS A 17 12.77 -18.02 2.13
N THR A 18 12.91 -16.70 2.09
CA THR A 18 12.50 -15.81 3.18
C THR A 18 10.98 -15.92 3.27
N SER A 19 10.48 -16.50 4.37
CA SER A 19 9.05 -16.44 4.65
C SER A 19 8.68 -14.97 4.88
N ALA A 20 7.85 -14.40 4.02
CA ALA A 20 7.22 -13.12 4.29
C ALA A 20 6.50 -13.23 5.65
N ARG A 21 6.79 -12.31 6.58
CA ARG A 21 5.97 -12.17 7.79
C ARG A 21 4.59 -11.70 7.35
N ALA A 22 3.54 -12.23 7.99
CA ALA A 22 2.18 -11.79 7.71
C ALA A 22 1.97 -10.43 8.36
N GLN A 23 1.76 -9.40 7.55
CA GLN A 23 1.47 -8.04 8.01
C GLN A 23 -0.01 -7.90 8.36
N ASN A 24 -0.32 -7.33 9.52
CA ASN A 24 -1.69 -7.05 9.94
C ASN A 24 -1.91 -5.54 10.02
N MET A 25 -3.04 -5.10 9.45
CA MET A 25 -3.51 -3.75 9.67
C MET A 25 -4.03 -3.64 11.10
N VAL A 26 -3.40 -2.77 11.89
CA VAL A 26 -3.78 -2.56 13.30
C VAL A 26 -4.67 -1.35 13.48
N HIS A 27 -4.69 -0.43 12.53
CA HIS A 27 -5.49 0.78 12.60
C HIS A 27 -5.96 1.20 11.20
N LEU A 28 -7.23 1.62 11.08
CA LEU A 28 -7.74 2.23 9.85
C LEU A 28 -8.82 3.27 10.16
N TRP A 29 -8.59 4.51 9.76
CA TRP A 29 -9.64 5.50 9.58
C TRP A 29 -9.89 5.72 8.08
N ASP A 30 -10.96 5.10 7.57
CA ASP A 30 -11.42 5.19 6.16
C ASP A 30 -12.44 6.32 5.92
N PHE A 31 -12.97 6.91 6.99
CA PHE A 31 -13.93 8.02 6.96
C PHE A 31 -15.28 7.73 6.29
N GLU A 32 -15.68 6.46 6.13
CA GLU A 32 -16.91 6.02 5.43
C GLU A 32 -18.22 6.21 6.24
N GLN A 33 -18.19 7.12 7.21
CA GLN A 33 -19.32 7.43 8.08
C GLN A 33 -20.18 8.58 7.53
N SER A 34 -21.17 9.04 8.31
CA SER A 34 -22.13 10.04 7.83
C SER A 34 -21.45 11.38 7.54
N LEU A 35 -21.78 11.98 6.38
CA LEU A 35 -21.29 13.30 5.96
C LEU A 35 -21.55 14.39 7.00
N GLY A 36 -20.64 15.37 7.05
CA GLY A 36 -20.70 16.52 7.93
C GLY A 36 -19.77 16.43 9.13
N ARG A 37 -19.87 17.43 10.02
CA ARG A 37 -19.02 17.50 11.21
C ARG A 37 -19.38 16.42 12.22
N THR A 38 -18.37 15.71 12.71
CA THR A 38 -18.49 14.62 13.68
C THR A 38 -17.41 14.75 14.74
N ASN A 39 -17.62 14.09 15.88
CA ASN A 39 -16.67 14.01 16.97
C ASN A 39 -16.19 12.59 17.26
N SER A 40 -16.53 11.64 16.39
CA SER A 40 -16.18 10.23 16.48
C SER A 40 -15.78 9.75 15.10
N PHE A 41 -14.67 9.04 14.99
CA PHE A 41 -14.10 8.54 13.74
C PHE A 41 -13.86 7.04 13.91
N THR A 42 -14.66 6.24 13.23
CA THR A 42 -14.69 4.79 13.42
C THR A 42 -13.37 4.16 12.96
N ASP A 43 -12.81 3.26 13.77
CA ASP A 43 -11.70 2.40 13.35
C ASP A 43 -12.23 1.17 12.60
N SER A 44 -11.99 1.15 11.29
CA SER A 44 -12.44 0.09 10.38
C SER A 44 -11.53 -1.13 10.38
N SER A 45 -10.37 -1.10 11.05
CA SER A 45 -9.53 -2.29 11.25
C SER A 45 -10.19 -3.31 12.19
N GLY A 46 -11.16 -2.86 13.01
CA GLY A 46 -11.86 -3.69 13.98
C GLY A 46 -11.15 -3.84 15.33
N ASN A 47 -10.03 -3.11 15.53
CA ASN A 47 -9.23 -3.18 16.75
C ASN A 47 -9.69 -2.18 17.84
N GLY A 48 -10.66 -1.32 17.52
CA GLY A 48 -11.29 -0.44 18.49
C GLY A 48 -10.55 0.88 18.70
N HIS A 49 -9.70 1.27 17.75
CA HIS A 49 -8.96 2.53 17.75
C HIS A 49 -9.83 3.73 17.28
N THR A 50 -11.11 3.78 17.70
CA THR A 50 -12.05 4.83 17.29
C THR A 50 -11.59 6.20 17.79
N GLY A 51 -11.28 7.09 16.86
CA GLY A 51 -10.81 8.44 17.13
C GLY A 51 -11.92 9.38 17.60
N THR A 52 -11.51 10.47 18.24
CA THR A 52 -12.34 11.61 18.62
C THR A 52 -11.73 12.89 18.08
N GLY A 53 -12.55 13.85 17.66
CA GLY A 53 -12.03 15.03 16.97
C GLY A 53 -13.09 16.06 16.61
N SER A 54 -12.79 16.93 15.64
CA SER A 54 -13.74 17.96 15.15
C SER A 54 -13.81 18.11 13.63
N ALA A 55 -13.12 17.24 12.89
CA ALA A 55 -13.04 17.29 11.44
C ALA A 55 -14.38 16.98 10.73
N VAL A 56 -14.45 17.31 9.43
CA VAL A 56 -15.68 17.23 8.63
C VAL A 56 -15.59 16.08 7.63
N ILE A 57 -16.55 15.17 7.65
CA ILE A 57 -16.64 14.10 6.64
C ILE A 57 -17.23 14.68 5.35
N VAL A 58 -16.56 14.47 4.21
CA VAL A 58 -16.87 15.06 2.91
C VAL A 58 -16.99 14.00 1.82
N GLU A 59 -17.79 14.28 0.79
CA GLU A 59 -17.98 13.37 -0.37
C GLU A 59 -16.75 13.32 -1.31
N ASP A 60 -15.85 14.28 -1.22
CA ASP A 60 -14.64 14.38 -2.05
C ASP A 60 -13.48 13.69 -1.33
N GLY A 61 -13.61 12.39 -1.06
CA GLY A 61 -12.53 11.50 -0.64
C GLY A 61 -11.69 11.03 -1.82
N LYS A 62 -10.56 10.37 -1.53
CA LYS A 62 -9.81 9.63 -2.55
C LYS A 62 -10.53 8.32 -2.89
N PHE A 63 -11.05 7.64 -1.88
CA PHE A 63 -11.75 6.35 -2.00
C PHE A 63 -13.08 6.38 -1.26
N GLY A 64 -14.07 7.04 -1.84
CA GLY A 64 -15.37 7.21 -1.20
C GLY A 64 -15.43 8.56 -0.50
N TYR A 65 -15.71 8.56 0.79
CA TYR A 65 -15.66 9.75 1.61
C TYR A 65 -14.25 10.01 2.10
N GLY A 66 -14.01 11.22 2.57
CA GLY A 66 -12.76 11.58 3.20
C GLY A 66 -13.04 12.52 4.36
N VAL A 67 -11.98 12.99 4.99
CA VAL A 67 -12.08 14.02 6.02
C VAL A 67 -11.44 15.32 5.56
N GLU A 68 -12.12 16.43 5.76
CA GLU A 68 -11.62 17.78 5.55
C GLU A 68 -11.21 18.38 6.90
N LEU A 69 -9.95 18.78 6.98
CA LEU A 69 -9.40 19.54 8.08
C LEU A 69 -9.64 21.02 7.80
N LEU A 70 -10.48 21.64 8.61
CA LEU A 70 -10.72 23.08 8.53
C LEU A 70 -9.72 23.84 9.41
N PRO A 71 -9.36 25.06 8.98
CA PRO A 71 -8.56 25.95 9.81
C PRO A 71 -9.27 26.23 11.13
N GLY A 72 -8.45 26.49 12.12
CA GLY A 72 -8.87 26.99 13.41
C GLY A 72 -9.35 28.43 13.34
N ASP A 73 -9.70 28.95 14.51
CA ASP A 73 -9.93 30.38 14.71
C ASP A 73 -9.17 30.82 15.96
N GLU A 74 -9.32 32.10 16.37
CA GLU A 74 -8.63 32.59 17.58
C GLU A 74 -9.01 31.84 18.87
N VAL A 75 -10.02 30.96 18.84
CA VAL A 75 -10.55 30.19 19.98
C VAL A 75 -10.28 28.69 19.85
N PHE A 76 -10.17 28.15 18.63
CA PHE A 76 -9.97 26.72 18.36
C PHE A 76 -8.74 26.48 17.48
N ALA A 77 -7.93 25.50 17.87
CA ALA A 77 -6.65 25.17 17.25
C ALA A 77 -6.70 24.60 15.81
N GLY A 78 -7.88 24.48 15.20
CA GLY A 78 -8.09 23.74 13.95
C GLY A 78 -8.62 22.32 14.18
N ASP A 79 -9.00 21.65 13.09
CA ASP A 79 -9.56 20.31 13.16
C ASP A 79 -8.46 19.23 13.25
N GLY A 80 -8.64 18.28 14.17
CA GLY A 80 -7.79 17.11 14.34
C GLY A 80 -8.60 15.91 14.84
N ILE A 81 -7.98 14.74 14.81
CA ILE A 81 -8.53 13.46 15.27
C ILE A 81 -7.48 12.75 16.12
N ASP A 82 -7.88 12.35 17.32
CA ASP A 82 -7.04 11.65 18.29
C ASP A 82 -7.67 10.34 18.72
N TYR A 83 -6.84 9.32 18.89
CA TYR A 83 -7.14 8.14 19.69
C TYR A 83 -6.07 7.97 20.77
N VAL A 84 -6.50 7.65 21.98
CA VAL A 84 -5.63 7.35 23.11
C VAL A 84 -6.08 6.02 23.71
N ASP A 85 -5.19 5.04 23.72
CA ASP A 85 -5.47 3.75 24.34
C ASP A 85 -5.49 3.90 25.87
N SER A 86 -6.64 3.61 26.47
CA SER A 86 -6.80 3.65 27.93
C SER A 86 -6.11 2.48 28.65
N THR A 87 -5.64 1.49 27.89
CA THR A 87 -4.98 0.26 28.35
C THR A 87 -3.68 -0.02 27.56
N PRO A 88 -2.65 0.87 27.63
CA PRO A 88 -1.47 0.78 26.77
C PRO A 88 -0.68 -0.54 26.84
N GLY A 89 -0.81 -1.31 27.93
CA GLY A 89 -0.12 -2.59 28.09
C GLY A 89 -0.69 -3.74 27.25
N ASP A 90 -1.89 -3.57 26.69
CA ASP A 90 -2.57 -4.54 25.82
C ASP A 90 -2.78 -3.98 24.41
N THR A 91 -2.08 -2.88 24.06
CA THR A 91 -2.28 -2.21 22.77
C THR A 91 -1.84 -3.08 21.61
N LEU A 92 -2.52 -2.94 20.47
CA LEU A 92 -2.11 -3.56 19.20
C LEU A 92 -1.25 -2.61 18.35
N LEU A 93 -1.07 -1.36 18.78
CA LEU A 93 -0.18 -0.44 18.10
C LEU A 93 1.29 -0.87 18.28
N PRO A 94 2.13 -0.79 17.24
CA PRO A 94 3.54 -1.19 17.29
C PRO A 94 4.40 -0.13 18.00
N ILE A 95 4.18 0.02 19.31
CA ILE A 95 4.72 1.12 20.11
C ILE A 95 6.13 0.87 20.64
N HIS A 96 6.61 -0.37 20.65
CA HIS A 96 7.95 -0.69 21.16
C HIS A 96 9.04 -0.27 20.18
N ALA A 97 10.23 -0.02 20.71
CA ALA A 97 11.37 0.44 19.91
C ALA A 97 11.73 -0.52 18.76
N ASP A 98 11.59 -1.82 19.00
CA ASP A 98 11.93 -2.92 18.09
C ASP A 98 10.72 -3.46 17.31
N ASP A 99 9.54 -2.85 17.45
CA ASP A 99 8.40 -3.21 16.62
C ASP A 99 8.62 -2.74 15.19
N ASN A 100 8.42 -3.64 14.23
CA ASN A 100 8.26 -3.26 12.83
C ASN A 100 6.93 -2.54 12.64
N TRP A 101 6.86 -1.60 11.69
CA TRP A 101 5.61 -0.91 11.43
C TRP A 101 5.58 -0.22 10.07
N SER A 102 4.37 0.10 9.62
CA SER A 102 4.14 1.01 8.49
C SER A 102 3.00 1.97 8.80
N ILE A 103 3.08 3.18 8.24
CA ILE A 103 2.03 4.20 8.31
C ILE A 103 1.73 4.66 6.89
N ASN A 104 0.45 4.82 6.56
CA ASN A 104 0.00 5.35 5.27
C ASN A 104 -1.10 6.39 5.45
N VAL A 105 -1.10 7.44 4.62
CA VAL A 105 -2.17 8.44 4.54
C VAL A 105 -2.30 9.00 3.12
N TRP A 106 -3.52 9.20 2.65
CA TRP A 106 -3.80 10.00 1.47
C TRP A 106 -4.08 11.44 1.85
N VAL A 107 -3.55 12.38 1.06
CA VAL A 107 -3.55 13.80 1.38
C VAL A 107 -3.81 14.59 0.12
N LYS A 108 -4.71 15.57 0.19
CA LYS A 108 -4.97 16.57 -0.85
C LYS A 108 -4.89 17.95 -0.24
N LEU A 109 -3.89 18.71 -0.67
CA LEU A 109 -3.58 20.04 -0.15
C LEU A 109 -3.67 21.08 -1.26
N GLU A 110 -4.24 22.24 -0.95
CA GLU A 110 -4.17 23.44 -1.80
C GLU A 110 -3.00 24.37 -1.39
N GLU A 111 -2.48 24.18 -0.18
CA GLU A 111 -1.33 24.89 0.37
C GLU A 111 -0.43 23.93 1.14
N SER A 112 0.88 24.12 1.09
CA SER A 112 1.82 23.26 1.81
C SER A 112 1.59 23.32 3.31
N ILE A 113 1.71 22.17 3.97
CA ILE A 113 1.69 22.07 5.44
C ILE A 113 2.75 23.02 6.01
N PRO A 114 2.47 23.83 7.04
CA PRO A 114 3.50 24.71 7.58
C PRO A 114 4.68 23.93 8.17
N SER A 115 5.88 24.51 8.15
CA SER A 115 7.07 23.80 8.64
C SER A 115 6.97 23.49 10.13
N LEU A 116 7.48 22.33 10.56
CA LEU A 116 7.46 21.81 11.93
C LEU A 116 6.07 21.36 12.43
N ASN A 117 5.16 21.05 11.51
CA ASN A 117 3.83 20.54 11.80
C ASN A 117 3.71 19.07 11.38
N TYR A 118 3.18 18.25 12.29
CA TYR A 118 2.87 16.84 12.02
C TYR A 118 1.55 16.71 11.25
N LEU A 119 1.52 15.88 10.23
CA LEU A 119 0.27 15.57 9.56
C LEU A 119 -0.47 14.42 10.24
N ALA A 120 0.25 13.32 10.48
CA ALA A 120 -0.33 12.05 10.88
C ALA A 120 0.73 11.20 11.58
N GLY A 121 0.32 10.36 12.53
CA GLY A 121 1.24 9.39 13.15
C GLY A 121 0.70 8.74 14.40
N PHE A 122 1.57 8.01 15.07
CA PHE A 122 1.28 7.39 16.36
C PHE A 122 2.48 7.51 17.31
N GLY A 123 2.34 7.09 18.57
CA GLY A 123 3.45 7.16 19.51
C GLY A 123 3.65 8.51 20.20
N ILE A 124 2.77 9.48 19.97
CA ILE A 124 3.03 10.89 20.31
C ILE A 124 2.48 11.19 21.70
N ARG A 125 3.27 11.80 22.58
CA ARG A 125 2.76 12.43 23.80
C ARG A 125 3.51 13.71 24.10
N GLY A 126 2.87 14.85 23.85
CA GLY A 126 3.32 16.15 24.32
C GLY A 126 2.58 16.56 25.60
N ASP A 127 3.39 16.89 26.60
CA ASP A 127 3.09 17.26 27.99
C ASP A 127 2.53 16.17 28.93
N GLY A 128 3.33 15.84 29.97
CA GLY A 128 2.94 15.00 31.11
C GLY A 128 3.54 13.59 31.18
N ALA A 129 4.53 13.26 30.34
CA ALA A 129 5.37 12.10 30.63
C ALA A 129 6.32 12.44 31.79
N ASP A 130 6.14 11.78 32.93
CA ASP A 130 7.00 11.98 34.12
C ASP A 130 8.47 11.56 33.87
N SER A 131 8.80 11.05 32.68
CA SER A 131 10.14 10.69 32.22
C SER A 131 10.51 11.46 30.96
N ALA A 132 11.70 12.10 30.98
CA ALA A 132 12.29 12.80 29.84
C ALA A 132 12.48 11.93 28.58
N GLU A 133 12.33 10.62 28.68
CA GLU A 133 12.63 9.63 27.64
C GLU A 133 11.54 9.53 26.55
N THR A 134 10.26 9.81 26.83
CA THR A 134 9.17 9.64 25.83
C THR A 134 8.78 10.93 25.10
N TYR A 135 9.39 12.07 25.43
CA TYR A 135 9.08 13.38 24.82
C TYR A 135 9.33 13.46 23.31
N PHE A 136 10.04 12.47 22.76
CA PHE A 136 10.40 12.40 21.35
C PHE A 136 9.97 11.10 20.69
N ALA A 137 9.23 10.21 21.35
CA ALA A 137 8.95 8.85 20.86
C ALA A 137 7.93 8.75 19.70
N SER A 138 7.54 9.87 19.08
CA SER A 138 6.55 9.88 18.00
C SER A 138 7.04 9.10 16.78
N ARG A 139 6.12 8.52 16.02
CA ARG A 139 6.35 8.02 14.66
C ARG A 139 5.38 8.77 13.76
N ALA A 140 5.85 9.87 13.18
CA ALA A 140 4.94 10.82 12.54
C ALA A 140 5.45 11.34 11.21
N VAL A 141 4.52 11.38 10.25
CA VAL A 141 4.63 12.08 8.98
C VAL A 141 4.52 13.58 9.26
N MET A 142 5.53 14.36 8.91
CA MET A 142 5.55 15.80 9.19
C MET A 142 6.28 16.60 8.12
N ASN A 143 6.03 17.91 8.07
CA ASN A 143 6.82 18.81 7.24
C ASN A 143 7.95 19.45 8.05
N ILE A 144 9.19 19.39 7.56
CA ILE A 144 10.29 20.22 8.10
C ILE A 144 11.07 20.78 6.91
N SER A 145 10.85 22.06 6.58
CA SER A 145 11.53 23.01 5.66
C SER A 145 12.15 22.55 4.32
N GLU A 146 12.37 21.26 4.11
CA GLU A 146 12.98 20.60 2.96
C GLU A 146 12.06 19.45 2.48
N GLY A 147 10.83 19.38 3.00
CA GLY A 147 9.77 18.48 2.58
C GLY A 147 9.27 17.48 3.62
N PHE A 148 8.52 16.49 3.13
CA PHE A 148 7.96 15.39 3.91
C PHE A 148 9.07 14.60 4.59
N ARG A 149 8.89 14.34 5.88
CA ARG A 149 9.76 13.48 6.68
C ARG A 149 8.92 12.56 7.55
N LEU A 150 9.51 11.42 7.88
CA LEU A 150 9.15 10.76 9.11
C LEU A 150 10.10 11.23 10.22
N TRP A 151 9.52 11.66 11.34
CA TRP A 151 10.26 12.11 12.51
C TRP A 151 9.85 11.36 13.78
N GLY A 152 10.86 11.10 14.62
CA GLY A 152 10.70 10.37 15.86
C GLY A 152 12.02 10.02 16.53
N SER A 153 12.11 10.00 17.85
CA SER A 153 13.30 9.69 18.67
C SER A 153 14.59 10.37 18.19
N HIS A 154 14.51 11.67 17.82
CA HIS A 154 15.61 12.42 17.19
C HIS A 154 16.09 11.88 15.82
N ILE A 155 15.35 10.94 15.24
CA ILE A 155 15.50 10.43 13.89
C ILE A 155 14.73 11.34 12.93
N ASP A 156 15.35 11.57 11.79
CA ASP A 156 14.90 12.46 10.73
C ASP A 156 15.08 11.73 9.40
N ALA A 157 14.09 10.91 9.05
CA ALA A 157 14.08 10.15 7.80
C ALA A 157 13.53 11.03 6.67
N ARG A 158 14.42 11.42 5.77
CA ARG A 158 14.17 12.46 4.75
C ARG A 158 13.72 11.86 3.43
N SER A 159 12.65 12.41 2.86
CA SER A 159 12.23 12.11 1.48
C SER A 159 12.90 13.00 0.42
N ASN A 160 13.44 14.16 0.81
CA ASN A 160 13.83 15.25 -0.11
C ASN A 160 12.71 15.69 -1.08
N THR A 161 11.45 15.37 -0.77
CA THR A 161 10.28 15.65 -1.58
C THR A 161 9.32 16.51 -0.75
N PRO A 162 8.93 17.71 -1.22
CA PRO A 162 7.93 18.51 -0.51
C PRO A 162 6.58 17.82 -0.48
N PHE A 163 5.73 18.18 0.50
CA PHE A 163 4.31 17.91 0.36
C PHE A 163 3.81 18.62 -0.89
N ALA A 164 3.15 17.87 -1.77
CA ALA A 164 2.47 18.42 -2.93
C ALA A 164 1.26 19.26 -2.48
N ASP A 165 1.18 20.48 -2.99
CA ASP A 165 0.18 21.50 -2.70
C ASP A 165 -0.54 21.93 -4.00
N ASP A 166 -0.81 20.97 -4.88
CA ASP A 166 -1.35 21.16 -6.22
C ASP A 166 -2.84 20.79 -6.34
N GLY A 167 -3.51 20.58 -5.20
CA GLY A 167 -4.95 20.30 -5.13
C GLY A 167 -5.34 18.91 -5.64
N ILE A 168 -4.39 17.98 -5.78
CA ILE A 168 -4.68 16.57 -6.11
C ILE A 168 -4.27 15.64 -4.96
N TRP A 169 -4.81 14.42 -4.99
CA TRP A 169 -4.54 13.40 -3.97
C TRP A 169 -3.17 12.77 -4.18
N HIS A 170 -2.37 12.76 -3.12
CA HIS A 170 -1.08 12.10 -3.02
C HIS A 170 -1.05 11.13 -1.84
N MET A 171 -0.38 9.99 -2.00
CA MET A 171 -0.20 9.01 -0.93
C MET A 171 1.16 9.18 -0.28
N TYR A 172 1.20 9.26 1.06
CA TYR A 172 2.43 9.34 1.83
C TYR A 172 2.54 8.13 2.74
N THR A 173 3.63 7.38 2.58
CA THR A 173 3.86 6.15 3.34
C THR A 173 5.23 6.19 4.01
N ALA A 174 5.33 5.64 5.20
CA ALA A 174 6.60 5.38 5.86
C ALA A 174 6.60 3.96 6.43
N THR A 175 7.75 3.30 6.41
CA THR A 175 7.95 1.95 6.94
C THR A 175 9.18 1.91 7.83
N TYR A 176 9.19 1.03 8.82
CA TYR A 176 10.35 0.68 9.62
C TYR A 176 10.46 -0.83 9.75
N ASP A 177 11.64 -1.36 9.42
CA ASP A 177 12.01 -2.76 9.60
C ASP A 177 13.22 -2.86 10.53
N ASP A 178 13.05 -3.50 11.67
CA ASP A 178 14.08 -3.71 12.68
C ASP A 178 15.21 -4.63 12.19
N GLU A 179 14.94 -5.60 11.31
CA GLU A 179 15.98 -6.50 10.80
C GLU A 179 17.01 -5.74 9.95
N SER A 180 16.52 -4.87 9.07
CA SER A 180 17.39 -4.00 8.27
C SER A 180 17.75 -2.69 8.97
N THR A 181 17.09 -2.35 10.08
CA THR A 181 17.13 -1.05 10.78
C THR A 181 16.78 0.14 9.87
N ALA A 182 16.04 -0.12 8.79
CA ALA A 182 15.78 0.84 7.75
C ALA A 182 14.41 1.49 7.95
N ILE A 183 14.40 2.83 7.92
CA ILE A 183 13.21 3.63 7.71
C ILE A 183 13.15 4.03 6.25
N LYS A 184 12.04 3.73 5.59
CA LYS A 184 11.81 4.15 4.20
C LYS A 184 10.58 5.02 4.09
N VAL A 185 10.65 6.01 3.20
CA VAL A 185 9.56 6.95 2.94
C VAL A 185 9.20 6.94 1.47
N PHE A 186 7.91 6.96 1.19
CA PHE A 186 7.35 6.83 -0.15
C PHE A 186 6.35 7.95 -0.42
N VAL A 187 6.29 8.38 -1.67
CA VAL A 187 5.25 9.27 -2.19
C VAL A 187 4.70 8.62 -3.44
N ASP A 188 3.38 8.42 -3.48
CA ASP A 188 2.68 7.80 -4.61
C ASP A 188 3.24 6.45 -5.02
N GLY A 189 3.53 5.60 -4.04
CA GLY A 189 4.13 4.27 -4.26
C GLY A 189 5.63 4.28 -4.55
N GLU A 190 6.23 5.44 -4.84
CA GLU A 190 7.66 5.53 -5.19
C GLU A 190 8.52 5.84 -3.97
N GLU A 191 9.60 5.06 -3.75
CA GLU A 191 10.58 5.31 -2.69
C GLU A 191 11.29 6.66 -2.90
N LYS A 192 11.22 7.54 -1.91
CA LYS A 192 11.86 8.87 -1.94
C LYS A 192 13.07 8.97 -1.04
N GLY A 193 13.16 8.11 -0.02
CA GLY A 193 14.30 8.11 0.89
C GLY A 193 14.37 6.86 1.75
N GLU A 194 15.60 6.55 2.15
CA GLU A 194 15.94 5.50 3.09
C GLU A 194 16.87 6.09 4.15
N PHE A 195 16.62 5.76 5.40
CA PHE A 195 17.44 6.13 6.54
C PHE A 195 17.72 4.89 7.38
N LEU A 196 19.00 4.57 7.55
CA LEU A 196 19.42 3.47 8.43
C LEU A 196 19.69 4.02 9.82
N LEU A 197 19.10 3.38 10.84
CA LEU A 197 19.45 3.69 12.22
C LEU A 197 20.94 3.40 12.46
N SER A 198 21.60 4.30 13.18
CA SER A 198 22.99 4.09 13.56
C SER A 198 23.06 3.00 14.63
N SER A 199 24.14 2.22 14.70
CA SER A 199 24.36 1.26 15.80
C SER A 199 24.65 1.93 17.17
N ASN A 200 24.17 3.14 17.39
CA ASN A 200 24.36 3.94 18.59
C ASN A 200 23.01 4.03 19.32
N GLU A 201 22.82 3.14 20.29
CA GLU A 201 21.60 2.92 21.08
C GLU A 201 20.98 4.23 21.64
N ASP A 202 21.79 5.26 21.91
CA ASP A 202 21.32 6.58 22.35
C ASP A 202 20.51 7.37 21.28
N LYS A 203 20.40 6.85 20.05
CA LYS A 203 19.68 7.46 18.91
C LYS A 203 18.69 6.49 18.24
N ASP A 204 18.46 5.37 18.87
CA ASP A 204 17.53 4.36 18.36
C ASP A 204 16.10 4.76 18.73
N TRP A 205 15.14 4.00 18.18
CA TRP A 205 13.76 4.12 18.62
C TRP A 205 13.66 3.89 20.14
N VAL A 206 12.67 4.54 20.73
CA VAL A 206 12.27 4.29 22.12
C VAL A 206 10.80 3.89 22.12
N ASP A 207 10.39 3.18 23.16
CA ASP A 207 8.98 2.87 23.38
C ASP A 207 8.14 4.15 23.41
N ALA A 208 7.03 4.11 22.70
CA ALA A 208 6.16 5.25 22.51
C ALA A 208 4.80 5.10 23.20
N ALA A 209 4.00 6.15 23.15
CA ALA A 209 2.65 6.11 23.69
C ALA A 209 1.69 5.33 22.75
N ALA A 210 0.72 4.64 23.33
CA ALA A 210 -0.36 3.98 22.57
C ALA A 210 -1.41 5.00 22.13
N GLU A 211 -1.01 5.94 21.28
CA GLU A 211 -1.81 7.08 20.83
C GLU A 211 -1.65 7.27 19.33
N VAL A 212 -2.71 7.74 18.66
CA VAL A 212 -2.79 7.94 17.22
C VAL A 212 -3.36 9.33 16.94
N HIS A 213 -2.75 10.06 16.01
CA HIS A 213 -3.12 11.45 15.73
C HIS A 213 -3.16 11.73 14.23
N LEU A 214 -4.14 12.54 13.82
CA LEU A 214 -4.31 13.01 12.45
C LEU A 214 -4.78 14.48 12.45
N GLY A 215 -4.09 15.36 11.72
CA GLY A 215 -4.43 16.78 11.63
C GLY A 215 -4.14 17.60 12.90
N ASN A 216 -4.27 18.93 12.81
CA ASN A 216 -3.99 19.89 13.89
C ASN A 216 -2.81 19.52 14.83
N PRO A 217 -1.59 19.46 14.30
CA PRO A 217 -0.42 19.31 15.13
C PRO A 217 -0.10 20.60 15.88
N ALA A 218 0.29 20.48 17.14
CA ALA A 218 1.08 21.53 17.75
C ALA A 218 2.46 21.59 17.08
N PRO A 219 3.12 22.77 17.06
CA PRO A 219 4.51 22.85 16.61
C PRO A 219 5.35 21.86 17.42
N ALA A 220 6.15 21.04 16.73
CA ALA A 220 6.93 19.93 17.31
C ALA A 220 7.80 20.31 18.53
N TRP A 221 8.08 21.60 18.71
CA TRP A 221 8.96 22.14 19.75
C TRP A 221 8.25 23.08 20.75
N GLY A 222 6.93 23.21 20.66
CA GLY A 222 6.12 24.12 21.47
C GLY A 222 5.76 23.61 22.86
N GLY A 223 6.10 22.35 23.18
CA GLY A 223 5.81 21.72 24.48
C GLY A 223 4.34 21.35 24.71
N GLY A 224 3.42 21.88 23.92
CA GLY A 224 2.06 21.36 23.86
C GLY A 224 1.98 20.14 22.94
N GLY A 225 1.29 19.09 23.35
CA GLY A 225 0.98 17.93 22.50
C GLY A 225 0.13 18.31 21.29
N PHE A 226 -0.19 17.33 20.43
CA PHE A 226 -1.18 17.52 19.36
C PHE A 226 -2.43 18.26 19.89
N ASN A 227 -3.02 19.14 19.07
CA ASN A 227 -4.20 19.94 19.41
C ASN A 227 -4.03 21.05 20.49
N THR A 228 -2.82 21.44 20.90
CA THR A 228 -2.66 22.58 21.85
C THR A 228 -2.70 23.97 21.20
N GLY A 229 -2.93 24.08 19.89
CA GLY A 229 -3.03 25.35 19.17
C GLY A 229 -1.69 25.97 18.81
N GLY A 230 -1.26 25.72 17.57
CA GLY A 230 -0.33 26.59 16.86
C GLY A 230 -1.10 27.61 16.02
N ASN A 231 -0.46 28.73 15.65
CA ASN A 231 -1.03 29.71 14.71
C ASN A 231 -0.84 29.32 13.24
N GLU A 232 -0.26 28.14 12.99
CA GLU A 232 0.08 27.63 11.68
C GLU A 232 -0.70 26.33 11.49
N GLU A 233 -1.84 26.44 10.82
CA GLU A 233 -2.85 25.39 10.75
C GLU A 233 -2.68 24.58 9.47
N THR A 234 -3.00 23.28 9.54
CA THR A 234 -3.04 22.43 8.34
C THR A 234 -4.46 22.39 7.81
N GLU A 235 -4.67 22.96 6.62
CA GLU A 235 -5.91 22.85 5.87
C GLU A 235 -5.72 21.83 4.74
N GLY A 236 -6.73 21.00 4.51
CA GLY A 236 -6.70 20.03 3.43
C GLY A 236 -7.63 18.86 3.67
N LYS A 237 -7.54 17.88 2.78
CA LYS A 237 -8.33 16.64 2.89
C LYS A 237 -7.41 15.46 3.10
N LEU A 238 -7.88 14.53 3.91
CA LEU A 238 -7.20 13.29 4.25
C LEU A 238 -8.12 12.12 3.99
N ASP A 239 -7.51 10.99 3.68
CA ASP A 239 -8.23 9.74 3.47
C ASP A 239 -7.36 8.52 3.85
N GLU A 240 -8.01 7.41 4.18
CA GLU A 240 -7.39 6.09 4.36
C GLU A 240 -6.12 6.07 5.23
N PHE A 241 -6.24 6.63 6.44
CA PHE A 241 -5.13 6.63 7.38
C PHE A 241 -4.99 5.27 8.05
N SER A 242 -3.88 4.57 7.80
CA SER A 242 -3.65 3.22 8.30
C SER A 242 -2.29 3.05 8.97
N ILE A 243 -2.26 2.11 9.93
CA ILE A 243 -1.05 1.65 10.62
C ILE A 243 -1.01 0.12 10.56
N TRP A 244 0.18 -0.41 10.33
CA TRP A 244 0.47 -1.84 10.21
C TRP A 244 1.51 -2.28 11.23
N ASP A 245 1.42 -3.51 11.72
CA ASP A 245 2.36 -4.11 12.69
C ASP A 245 3.64 -4.69 12.07
N ASP A 246 3.90 -4.34 10.81
CA ASP A 246 5.13 -4.73 10.12
C ASP A 246 5.50 -3.72 9.02
N ALA A 247 6.71 -3.85 8.49
CA ALA A 247 7.16 -3.10 7.32
C ALA A 247 6.50 -3.64 6.04
N LEU A 248 5.75 -2.78 5.35
CA LEU A 248 5.17 -3.09 4.05
C LEU A 248 6.27 -3.16 2.98
N SER A 249 6.19 -4.16 2.10
CA SER A 249 7.03 -4.25 0.92
C SER A 249 6.65 -3.20 -0.13
N ILE A 250 7.55 -2.93 -1.08
CA ILE A 250 7.26 -2.01 -2.18
C ILE A 250 6.05 -2.47 -3.01
N GLU A 251 5.85 -3.78 -3.17
CA GLU A 251 4.68 -4.35 -3.86
C GLU A 251 3.39 -4.05 -3.09
N GLN A 252 3.40 -4.16 -1.76
CA GLN A 252 2.24 -3.84 -0.92
C GLN A 252 1.93 -2.34 -0.92
N ILE A 253 2.96 -1.49 -0.90
CA ILE A 253 2.79 -0.04 -0.99
C ILE A 253 2.21 0.35 -2.36
N ASN A 254 2.68 -0.27 -3.45
CA ASN A 254 2.08 -0.06 -4.77
C ASN A 254 0.61 -0.54 -4.78
N ALA A 255 0.31 -1.69 -4.18
CA ALA A 255 -1.08 -2.16 -4.07
C ALA A 255 -1.98 -1.18 -3.30
N LEU A 256 -1.47 -0.59 -2.20
CA LEU A 256 -2.18 0.49 -1.48
C LEU A 256 -2.38 1.73 -2.37
N TYR A 257 -1.34 2.17 -3.08
CA TYR A 257 -1.40 3.34 -3.96
C TYR A 257 -2.46 3.18 -5.06
N ASP A 258 -2.47 2.01 -5.67
CA ASP A 258 -3.19 1.82 -6.91
C ASP A 258 -4.62 1.33 -6.70
N PHE A 259 -4.85 0.59 -5.62
CA PHE A 259 -6.09 -0.12 -5.39
C PHE A 259 -6.74 0.17 -4.04
N ASN A 260 -6.10 0.99 -3.19
CA ASN A 260 -6.48 1.16 -1.79
C ASN A 260 -6.56 -0.18 -1.05
N ASP A 261 -5.70 -1.13 -1.39
CA ASP A 261 -5.87 -2.46 -0.84
C ASP A 261 -5.31 -2.56 0.58
N VAL A 262 -6.15 -2.19 1.54
CA VAL A 262 -5.87 -2.22 2.99
C VAL A 262 -5.84 -3.63 3.59
N THR A 263 -5.85 -4.68 2.77
CA THR A 263 -5.70 -6.08 3.22
C THR A 263 -4.39 -6.72 2.76
N ALA A 264 -3.48 -5.92 2.21
CA ALA A 264 -2.35 -6.30 1.37
C ALA A 264 -1.56 -7.55 1.80
N VAL A 265 -1.99 -8.70 1.30
CA VAL A 265 -1.13 -9.82 0.88
C VAL A 265 -1.60 -10.18 -0.54
N PHE A 266 -1.31 -9.33 -1.54
CA PHE A 266 -1.68 -9.62 -2.93
C PHE A 266 -0.43 -9.79 -3.77
N GLU A 267 -0.36 -10.94 -4.42
CA GLU A 267 0.28 -10.99 -5.72
C GLU A 267 -0.67 -10.29 -6.69
N ARG A 268 -0.18 -9.37 -7.52
CA ARG A 268 -0.96 -8.60 -8.50
C ARG A 268 -2.00 -9.43 -9.29
N ALA A 269 -1.74 -10.72 -9.47
CA ALA A 269 -2.57 -11.65 -10.22
C ALA A 269 -3.57 -12.47 -9.37
N ASP A 270 -3.64 -12.29 -8.05
CA ASP A 270 -4.66 -12.87 -7.16
C ASP A 270 -5.97 -12.06 -7.27
N LEU A 271 -6.80 -12.43 -8.24
CA LEU A 271 -7.99 -11.70 -8.66
C LEU A 271 -9.22 -12.03 -7.81
N ASP A 272 -9.24 -13.16 -7.11
CA ASP A 272 -10.32 -13.51 -6.19
C ASP A 272 -10.04 -13.11 -4.73
N ARG A 273 -8.84 -12.59 -4.48
CA ARG A 273 -8.36 -12.03 -3.20
C ARG A 273 -8.34 -13.06 -2.08
N ASN A 274 -8.08 -14.32 -2.40
CA ASN A 274 -8.02 -15.39 -1.40
C ASN A 274 -6.62 -15.61 -0.80
N GLY A 275 -5.60 -14.89 -1.29
CA GLY A 275 -4.20 -14.98 -0.88
C GLY A 275 -3.41 -16.10 -1.58
N GLU A 276 -4.01 -16.79 -2.55
CA GLU A 276 -3.41 -17.88 -3.32
C GLU A 276 -3.60 -17.67 -4.82
N LEU A 277 -2.51 -17.38 -5.55
CA LEU A 277 -2.54 -17.31 -7.01
C LEU A 277 -2.75 -18.71 -7.62
N ASN A 278 -3.97 -19.05 -8.02
CA ASN A 278 -4.36 -20.39 -8.44
C ASN A 278 -5.30 -20.40 -9.67
N SER A 279 -6.04 -21.50 -9.87
CA SER A 279 -6.94 -21.65 -11.04
C SER A 279 -8.17 -20.76 -10.98
N LEU A 280 -8.60 -20.32 -9.78
CA LEU A 280 -9.74 -19.42 -9.62
C LEU A 280 -9.43 -18.04 -10.20
N ASP A 281 -8.21 -17.53 -9.98
CA ASP A 281 -7.75 -16.28 -10.58
C ASP A 281 -7.67 -16.36 -12.09
N TRP A 282 -7.19 -17.49 -12.60
CA TRP A 282 -7.14 -17.74 -14.03
C TRP A 282 -8.52 -17.74 -14.68
N ASP A 283 -9.52 -18.30 -13.98
CA ASP A 283 -10.91 -18.30 -14.46
C ASP A 283 -11.45 -16.86 -14.52
N ILE A 284 -11.16 -16.01 -13.54
CA ILE A 284 -11.53 -14.58 -13.56
C ILE A 284 -10.80 -13.84 -14.68
N PHE A 285 -9.48 -14.02 -14.77
CA PHE A 285 -8.62 -13.38 -15.76
C PHE A 285 -9.11 -13.69 -17.18
N THR A 286 -9.36 -14.97 -17.47
CA THR A 286 -9.80 -15.40 -18.80
C THR A 286 -11.27 -15.08 -19.10
N ALA A 287 -12.13 -15.01 -18.09
CA ALA A 287 -13.53 -14.60 -18.26
C ALA A 287 -13.65 -13.15 -18.76
N ASN A 288 -12.69 -12.31 -18.41
CA ASN A 288 -12.62 -10.90 -18.80
C ASN A 288 -11.59 -10.63 -19.92
N GLY A 289 -10.95 -11.65 -20.47
CA GLY A 289 -9.93 -11.48 -21.50
C GLY A 289 -10.44 -10.76 -22.76
N PHE A 290 -9.66 -9.80 -23.23
CA PHE A 290 -9.95 -8.86 -24.33
C PHE A 290 -11.17 -7.95 -24.08
N THR A 291 -11.43 -7.59 -22.82
CA THR A 291 -12.54 -6.69 -22.45
C THR A 291 -12.01 -5.29 -22.16
N ASP A 292 -12.77 -4.27 -22.58
CA ASP A 292 -12.54 -2.88 -22.18
C ASP A 292 -13.07 -2.68 -20.74
N LEU A 293 -12.17 -2.29 -19.84
CA LEU A 293 -12.39 -2.14 -18.42
C LEU A 293 -12.30 -0.67 -17.98
N ALA A 294 -12.10 0.28 -18.89
CA ALA A 294 -11.87 1.70 -18.58
C ALA A 294 -13.08 2.41 -17.92
N GLY A 295 -14.24 1.75 -17.87
CA GLY A 295 -15.43 2.22 -17.14
C GLY A 295 -15.54 1.73 -15.69
N LEU A 296 -14.62 0.86 -15.25
CA LEU A 296 -14.56 0.35 -13.87
C LEU A 296 -13.70 1.25 -12.99
N SER A 297 -13.82 1.10 -11.66
CA SER A 297 -12.83 1.68 -10.74
C SER A 297 -11.47 0.98 -10.92
N PRO A 298 -10.34 1.61 -10.55
CA PRO A 298 -9.02 0.97 -10.69
C PRO A 298 -8.92 -0.41 -10.03
N LEU A 299 -9.48 -0.58 -8.83
CA LEU A 299 -9.53 -1.88 -8.15
C LEU A 299 -10.43 -2.86 -8.90
N ASP A 300 -11.63 -2.46 -9.31
CA ASP A 300 -12.54 -3.35 -10.06
C ASP A 300 -11.96 -3.78 -11.41
N ALA A 301 -11.23 -2.89 -12.10
CA ALA A 301 -10.52 -3.19 -13.34
C ALA A 301 -9.41 -4.22 -13.08
N ALA A 302 -8.59 -4.02 -12.05
CA ALA A 302 -7.53 -4.96 -11.68
C ALA A 302 -8.08 -6.32 -11.29
N LEU A 303 -9.14 -6.39 -10.49
CA LEU A 303 -9.83 -7.64 -10.16
C LEU A 303 -10.52 -8.28 -11.37
N ALA A 304 -10.80 -7.51 -12.42
CA ALA A 304 -11.24 -8.01 -13.72
C ALA A 304 -10.07 -8.37 -14.66
N GLY A 305 -8.82 -8.23 -14.22
CA GLY A 305 -7.62 -8.65 -14.94
C GLY A 305 -6.88 -7.55 -15.72
N ASP A 306 -7.15 -6.27 -15.47
CA ASP A 306 -6.31 -5.13 -15.92
C ASP A 306 -5.08 -5.00 -14.98
N LEU A 307 -4.01 -5.70 -15.30
CA LEU A 307 -2.81 -5.82 -14.47
C LEU A 307 -1.75 -4.75 -14.78
N ASP A 308 -1.80 -4.13 -15.97
CA ASP A 308 -0.89 -3.04 -16.36
C ASP A 308 -1.52 -1.63 -16.30
N ARG A 309 -2.82 -1.56 -16.03
CA ARG A 309 -3.62 -0.35 -15.74
C ARG A 309 -3.85 0.54 -16.94
N ASP A 310 -3.89 -0.03 -18.13
CA ASP A 310 -4.24 0.72 -19.34
C ASP A 310 -5.74 0.77 -19.63
N GLY A 311 -6.55 0.13 -18.78
CA GLY A 311 -8.01 0.13 -18.84
C GLY A 311 -8.56 -0.98 -19.70
N ASP A 312 -7.78 -1.98 -20.10
CA ASP A 312 -8.29 -3.22 -20.69
C ASP A 312 -7.64 -4.47 -20.07
N ASN A 313 -8.13 -5.65 -20.44
CA ASN A 313 -7.48 -6.92 -20.10
C ASN A 313 -7.05 -7.56 -21.41
N ASP A 314 -5.77 -7.50 -21.74
CA ASP A 314 -5.26 -7.95 -23.04
C ASP A 314 -4.04 -8.88 -22.94
N ARG A 315 -3.22 -8.86 -23.99
CA ARG A 315 -2.01 -9.67 -24.07
C ARG A 315 -0.94 -9.22 -23.06
N TYR A 316 -0.84 -7.93 -22.75
CA TYR A 316 0.13 -7.41 -21.80
C TYR A 316 -0.21 -7.88 -20.38
N ASP A 317 -1.48 -7.82 -19.98
CA ASP A 317 -1.93 -8.38 -18.70
C ASP A 317 -1.71 -9.88 -18.62
N PHE A 318 -1.95 -10.60 -19.71
CA PHE A 318 -1.69 -12.05 -19.75
C PHE A 318 -0.19 -12.36 -19.50
N LEU A 319 0.72 -11.52 -20.01
CA LEU A 319 2.15 -11.71 -19.77
C LEU A 319 2.51 -11.44 -18.30
N LEU A 320 1.85 -10.46 -17.67
CA LEU A 320 2.00 -10.17 -16.24
C LEU A 320 1.44 -11.33 -15.40
N PHE A 321 0.19 -11.73 -15.61
CA PHE A 321 -0.45 -12.86 -14.93
C PHE A 321 0.41 -14.11 -15.03
N LYS A 322 0.90 -14.44 -16.24
CA LYS A 322 1.75 -15.60 -16.46
C LYS A 322 3.07 -15.49 -15.71
N SER A 323 3.69 -14.32 -15.70
CA SER A 323 4.95 -14.08 -14.98
C SER A 323 4.76 -14.35 -13.49
N ASP A 324 3.70 -13.76 -12.92
CA ASP A 324 3.37 -13.85 -11.50
C ASP A 324 3.03 -15.31 -11.14
N TYR A 325 2.15 -15.95 -11.90
CA TYR A 325 1.77 -17.35 -11.67
C TYR A 325 2.97 -18.30 -11.72
N ILE A 326 3.91 -18.09 -12.64
CA ILE A 326 5.12 -18.91 -12.75
C ILE A 326 6.05 -18.68 -11.55
N ALA A 327 6.15 -17.45 -11.05
CA ALA A 327 6.95 -17.14 -9.88
C ALA A 327 6.43 -17.88 -8.64
N SER A 328 5.10 -17.93 -8.47
CA SER A 328 4.44 -18.50 -7.29
C SER A 328 4.26 -20.02 -7.39
N ASN A 329 3.95 -20.56 -8.58
CA ASN A 329 3.55 -21.96 -8.76
C ASN A 329 4.48 -22.80 -9.66
N SER A 330 5.44 -22.20 -10.36
CA SER A 330 6.30 -22.78 -11.41
C SER A 330 5.70 -22.82 -12.83
N ALA A 331 6.60 -22.90 -13.82
CA ALA A 331 6.25 -23.04 -15.24
C ALA A 331 5.49 -24.35 -15.56
N ALA A 332 5.73 -25.42 -14.78
CA ALA A 332 5.03 -26.68 -14.97
C ALA A 332 3.56 -26.56 -14.55
N ALA A 333 3.28 -25.88 -13.44
CA ALA A 333 1.91 -25.62 -12.99
C ALA A 333 1.15 -24.75 -13.99
N PHE A 334 1.78 -23.68 -14.52
CA PHE A 334 1.15 -22.85 -15.55
C PHE A 334 0.83 -23.63 -16.85
N THR A 335 1.70 -24.57 -17.22
CA THR A 335 1.43 -25.48 -18.36
C THR A 335 0.22 -26.35 -18.07
N SER A 336 0.09 -26.89 -16.85
CA SER A 336 -1.08 -27.67 -16.43
C SER A 336 -2.36 -26.83 -16.45
N LEU A 337 -2.32 -25.62 -15.90
CA LEU A 337 -3.42 -24.65 -15.86
C LEU A 337 -3.97 -24.40 -17.28
N THR A 338 -3.09 -24.05 -18.22
CA THR A 338 -3.48 -23.73 -19.60
C THR A 338 -3.81 -24.96 -20.45
N SER A 339 -3.25 -26.14 -20.13
CA SER A 339 -3.55 -27.39 -20.86
C SER A 339 -4.93 -27.97 -20.57
N GLY A 340 -5.54 -27.61 -19.43
CA GLY A 340 -6.90 -28.03 -19.06
C GLY A 340 -7.99 -27.31 -19.85
N VAL A 341 -7.71 -26.11 -20.35
CA VAL A 341 -8.56 -25.42 -21.30
C VAL A 341 -8.31 -26.05 -22.66
N ALA A 342 -9.09 -27.07 -23.01
CA ALA A 342 -9.11 -27.62 -24.35
C ALA A 342 -9.56 -26.51 -25.31
N VAL A 343 -8.62 -25.70 -25.80
CA VAL A 343 -8.86 -24.76 -26.90
C VAL A 343 -9.43 -25.62 -28.02
N PRO A 344 -10.70 -25.45 -28.40
CA PRO A 344 -11.28 -26.24 -29.47
C PRO A 344 -10.40 -26.00 -30.68
N GLU A 345 -9.64 -27.01 -31.11
CA GLU A 345 -8.80 -26.86 -32.29
C GLU A 345 -9.71 -26.33 -33.40
N PRO A 346 -9.43 -25.15 -33.99
CA PRO A 346 -10.35 -24.47 -34.88
C PRO A 346 -10.58 -25.35 -36.08
N ALA A 347 -11.67 -26.13 -36.01
CA ALA A 347 -12.07 -27.19 -36.91
C ALA A 347 -10.96 -27.59 -37.90
N SER A 348 -9.85 -28.13 -37.41
CA SER A 348 -8.74 -28.60 -38.26
C SER A 348 -9.27 -29.59 -39.30
N LEU A 349 -10.34 -30.30 -38.95
CA LEU A 349 -11.16 -31.16 -39.80
C LEU A 349 -11.95 -30.41 -40.89
N VAL A 350 -12.45 -29.20 -40.64
CA VAL A 350 -13.09 -28.35 -41.66
C VAL A 350 -12.03 -27.76 -42.60
N LEU A 351 -10.87 -27.33 -42.10
CA LEU A 351 -9.78 -26.87 -42.97
C LEU A 351 -9.23 -28.02 -43.84
N ALA A 352 -9.04 -29.21 -43.24
CA ALA A 352 -8.68 -30.42 -43.98
C ALA A 352 -9.79 -30.86 -44.97
N GLY A 353 -11.06 -30.68 -44.61
CA GLY A 353 -12.21 -30.94 -45.48
C GLY A 353 -12.29 -29.98 -46.67
N LEU A 354 -12.01 -28.69 -46.46
CA LEU A 354 -11.97 -27.69 -47.53
C LEU A 354 -10.79 -27.92 -48.48
N LEU A 355 -9.61 -28.29 -47.96
CA LEU A 355 -8.48 -28.70 -48.78
C LEU A 355 -8.77 -30.00 -49.55
N GLY A 356 -9.47 -30.95 -48.93
CA GLY A 356 -9.90 -32.19 -49.59
C GLY A 356 -10.85 -31.96 -50.76
N THR A 357 -11.83 -31.07 -50.61
CA THR A 357 -12.80 -30.75 -51.68
C THR A 357 -12.16 -29.96 -52.83
N ALA A 358 -11.22 -29.06 -52.55
CA ALA A 358 -10.45 -28.35 -53.57
C ALA A 358 -9.60 -29.31 -54.44
N PHE A 359 -8.99 -30.33 -53.83
CA PHE A 359 -8.23 -31.35 -54.55
C PHE A 359 -9.12 -32.25 -55.44
N PHE A 360 -10.35 -32.56 -55.00
CA PHE A 360 -11.30 -33.32 -55.81
C PHE A 360 -11.87 -32.51 -56.99
N ALA A 361 -12.14 -31.22 -56.79
CA ALA A 361 -12.64 -30.34 -57.86
C ALA A 361 -11.63 -30.16 -59.00
N CYS A 362 -10.33 -30.03 -58.68
CA CYS A 362 -9.27 -29.91 -59.69
C CYS A 362 -9.04 -31.19 -60.53
N ARG A 363 -9.50 -32.36 -60.07
CA ARG A 363 -9.36 -33.62 -60.83
C ARG A 363 -10.43 -33.86 -61.89
N CYS A 364 -11.53 -33.10 -61.88
CA CYS A 364 -12.67 -33.30 -62.80
C CYS A 364 -12.70 -32.35 -64.01
N LEU A 365 -11.76 -31.40 -64.13
CA LEU A 365 -11.65 -30.55 -65.32
C LEU A 365 -10.99 -31.33 -66.46
N LYS A 366 -11.81 -31.96 -67.31
CA LYS A 366 -11.35 -32.51 -68.60
C LYS A 366 -10.90 -31.36 -69.51
N PRO A 367 -9.77 -31.51 -70.23
CA PRO A 367 -9.35 -30.54 -71.23
C PRO A 367 -10.38 -30.49 -72.36
N ILE A 368 -10.87 -29.30 -72.66
CA ILE A 368 -11.73 -29.03 -73.82
C ILE A 368 -10.80 -28.95 -75.03
N SER A 369 -10.91 -29.93 -75.91
CA SER A 369 -10.25 -29.98 -77.24
C SER A 369 -11.20 -29.52 -78.33
#